data_AF-A0A2H9MXT3-F1
#
_entry.id   AF-A0A2H9MXT3-F1
#
_cell.length_a   1.000
_cell.length_b   1.000
_cell.length_c   1.000
_cell.angle_alpha   90.00
_cell.angle_beta   90.00
_cell.angle_gamma   90.00
#
_symmetry.space_group_name_H-M   'P 1'
#
loop_
_entity.id
_entity.type
_entity.pdbx_description
1 polymer ?
#
loop_
_entity_poly.entity_id
_entity_poly.type
_entity_poly.pdbx_seq_one_letter_code
_entity_poly.pdbx_strand_id
1 'polypeptide(L)' 'ELISDNMLKSLTIAGTPDQCISQLQKFHDTGIDLPTIQFNPIGDVIDSFKLFTNTFSEER' A
#
# COMPACT_ATOMS: atom_id res chain seq x y z
N GLU A 1 6.51 -19.92 8.90
CA GLU A 1 6.17 -19.15 10.12
C GLU A 1 5.14 -18.11 9.72
N LEU A 2 4.10 -17.87 10.53
CA LEU A 2 3.04 -16.90 10.22
C LEU A 2 3.38 -15.56 10.86
N ILE A 3 3.43 -14.50 10.06
CA ILE A 3 3.57 -13.12 10.54
C ILE A 3 2.27 -12.71 11.24
N SER A 4 2.35 -12.11 12.43
CA SER A 4 1.16 -11.60 13.13
C SER A 4 0.58 -10.36 12.43
N ASP A 5 -0.74 -10.16 12.55
CA ASP A 5 -1.41 -8.97 12.03
C ASP A 5 -0.80 -7.66 12.56
N ASN A 6 -0.34 -7.67 13.81
CA ASN A 6 0.29 -6.50 14.40
C ASN A 6 1.60 -6.16 13.68
N MET A 7 2.46 -7.16 13.46
CA MET A 7 3.71 -6.96 12.73
C MET A 7 3.43 -6.50 11.29
N LEU A 8 2.45 -7.09 10.60
CA LEU A 8 2.07 -6.71 9.24
C LEU A 8 1.64 -5.23 9.19
N LYS A 9 0.73 -4.80 10.08
CA LYS A 9 0.22 -3.42 10.13
C LYS A 9 1.27 -2.40 10.58
N SER A 10 2.24 -2.80 11.38
CA SER A 10 3.32 -1.90 11.82
C SER A 10 4.40 -1.69 10.77
N LEU A 11 4.59 -2.63 9.84
CA LEU A 11 5.70 -2.61 8.88
C LEU A 11 5.28 -2.35 7.43
N THR A 12 3.99 -2.51 7.11
CA THR A 12 3.51 -2.45 5.72
C THR A 12 2.17 -1.74 5.60
N ILE A 13 1.96 -1.14 4.42
CA ILE A 13 0.62 -0.74 3.96
C ILE A 13 0.03 -1.96 3.24
N ALA A 14 -0.98 -2.57 3.83
CA ALA A 14 -1.59 -3.78 3.30
C ALA A 14 -3.12 -3.79 3.52
N GLY A 15 -3.84 -4.48 2.65
CA GLY A 15 -5.30 -4.61 2.71
C GLY A 15 -5.97 -4.38 1.36
N THR A 16 -7.22 -3.92 1.39
CA THR A 16 -7.95 -3.48 0.21
C THR A 16 -7.43 -2.11 -0.28
N PRO A 17 -7.71 -1.70 -1.53
CA PRO A 17 -7.35 -0.38 -2.04
C PRO A 17 -7.69 0.78 -1.09
N ASP A 18 -8.93 0.84 -0.59
CA ASP A 18 -9.38 1.90 0.34
C ASP A 18 -8.60 1.91 1.66
N GLN A 19 -8.26 0.72 2.18
CA GLN A 19 -7.46 0.60 3.40
C GLN A 19 -6.02 1.08 3.16
N CYS A 20 -5.47 0.80 1.98
CA CYS A 20 -4.12 1.21 1.63
C CYS A 20 -4.02 2.74 1.45
N ILE A 21 -5.02 3.35 0.78
CA ILE A 21 -5.17 4.81 0.66
C ILE A 21 -5.21 5.47 2.05
N SER A 22 -6.08 5.00 2.95
CA SER A 22 -6.18 5.55 4.30
C SER A 22 -4.87 5.42 5.11
N GLN A 23 -4.13 4.32 4.93
CA GLN A 23 -2.83 4.13 5.58
C GLN A 23 -1.74 5.03 4.98
N LEU A 24 -1.75 5.24 3.67
CA LEU A 24 -0.82 6.15 3.00
C LEU A 24 -1.06 7.60 3.41
N GLN A 25 -2.31 8.04 3.52
CA GLN A 25 -2.64 9.37 4.03
C GLN A 25 -2.10 9.58 5.45
N LYS A 26 -2.29 8.59 6.35
CA LYS A 26 -1.72 8.65 7.71
C LYS A 26 -0.19 8.75 7.70
N PHE A 27 0.46 8.07 6.76
CA PHE A 27 1.89 8.16 6.57
C PHE A 27 2.31 9.56 6.13
N HIS A 28 1.58 10.17 5.19
CA HIS A 28 1.79 11.54 4.76
C HIS A 28 1.58 12.55 5.90
N ASP A 29 0.53 12.36 6.72
CA ASP A 29 0.20 13.21 7.87
C ASP A 29 1.32 13.23 8.95
N THR A 30 2.26 12.28 8.91
CA THR A 30 3.46 12.33 9.77
C THR A 30 4.54 13.30 9.28
N GLY A 31 4.35 13.94 8.12
CA GLY A 31 5.29 14.87 7.49
C GLY A 31 6.22 14.22 6.46
N ILE A 32 5.79 13.13 5.82
CA ILE A 32 6.56 12.45 4.77
C ILE A 32 5.91 12.72 3.42
N ASP A 33 6.54 13.57 2.62
CA ASP A 33 5.96 14.05 1.35
C ASP A 33 6.28 13.16 0.12
N LEU A 34 7.30 12.31 0.21
CA LEU A 34 7.79 11.50 -0.93
C LEU A 34 7.95 10.02 -0.55
N PRO A 35 6.84 9.28 -0.36
CA PRO A 35 6.90 7.84 -0.10
C PRO A 35 7.42 7.07 -1.33
N THR A 36 8.38 6.16 -1.10
CA THR A 36 8.77 5.16 -2.11
C THR A 36 7.96 3.89 -1.86
N ILE A 37 7.16 3.47 -2.84
CA ILE A 37 6.29 2.29 -2.69
C ILE A 37 6.95 1.08 -3.37
N GLN A 38 7.25 0.04 -2.59
CA GLN A 38 7.70 -1.24 -3.13
C GLN A 38 6.49 -2.12 -3.43
N PHE A 39 6.31 -2.46 -4.70
CA PHE A 39 5.22 -3.32 -5.17
C PHE A 39 5.73 -4.75 -5.41
N ASN A 40 5.08 -5.72 -4.76
CA ASN A 40 5.32 -7.15 -4.97
C ASN A 40 4.03 -7.79 -5.51
N PRO A 41 3.93 -8.07 -6.82
CA PRO A 41 2.71 -8.63 -7.42
C PRO A 41 2.42 -10.04 -6.91
N ILE A 42 1.14 -10.39 -6.81
CA ILE A 42 0.67 -11.74 -6.49
C ILE A 42 -0.23 -12.21 -7.63
N GLY A 43 0.08 -13.36 -8.24
CA GLY A 43 -0.67 -13.85 -9.39
C GLY A 43 -0.28 -13.14 -10.69
N ASP A 44 -1.26 -12.69 -11.47
CA ASP A 44 -0.98 -12.00 -12.73
C ASP A 44 -0.39 -10.61 -12.48
N VAL A 45 0.77 -10.37 -13.10
CA VAL A 45 1.54 -9.14 -12.90
C VAL A 45 0.82 -7.93 -13.48
N ILE A 46 0.15 -8.09 -14.63
CA ILE A 46 -0.51 -6.98 -15.33
C ILE A 46 -1.74 -6.53 -14.54
N ASP A 47 -2.55 -7.47 -14.08
CA ASP A 47 -3.74 -7.15 -13.29
C ASP A 47 -3.38 -6.55 -11.93
N SER A 48 -2.35 -7.10 -11.27
CA SER A 48 -1.84 -6.54 -10.02
C SER A 48 -1.28 -5.13 -10.20
N PHE A 49 -0.55 -4.88 -11.30
CA PHE A 49 0.01 -3.57 -11.59
C PHE A 49 -1.09 -2.56 -11.95
N LYS A 50 -2.10 -2.96 -12.73
CA LYS A 50 -3.27 -2.10 -13.00
C LYS A 50 -4.01 -1.74 -11.72
N LEU A 51 -4.24 -2.70 -10.82
CA LEU A 51 -4.86 -2.44 -9.53
C LEU A 51 -4.03 -1.45 -8.71
N PHE A 52 -2.71 -1.65 -8.66
CA PHE A 52 -1.77 -0.75 -7.99
C PHE A 52 -1.85 0.67 -8.54
N THR A 53 -1.71 0.84 -9.87
CA THR A 53 -1.77 2.16 -10.48
C THR A 53 -3.13 2.80 -10.29
N ASN A 54 -4.23 2.08 -10.47
CA ASN A 54 -5.58 2.64 -10.29
C ASN A 54 -5.83 3.08 -8.83
N THR A 55 -5.23 2.39 -7.85
CA THR A 55 -5.38 2.72 -6.43
C THR A 55 -4.63 4.01 -6.06
N PHE A 56 -3.39 4.17 -6.53
CA PHE A 56 -2.50 5.23 -6.05
C PHE A 56 -2.24 6.36 -7.04
N SER A 57 -2.67 6.26 -8.30
CA SER A 57 -2.46 7.31 -9.31
C SER A 57 -3.45 8.47 -9.21
N GLU A 58 -4.53 8.30 -8.45
CA GLU A 58 -5.52 9.36 -8.17
C GLU A 58 -5.22 10.15 -6.89
N GLU A 59 -4.24 9.74 -6.08
CA GLU A 59 -3.75 10.54 -4.95
C GLU A 59 -2.94 11.72 -5.49
N ARG A 60 -3.56 12.90 -5.46
CA ARG A 60 -2.97 14.16 -5.89
C ARG A 60 -3.38 15.29 -4.96
#